data_AF-A0A094YJ96-F1
#
_entry.id   AF-A0A094YJ96-F1
#
_cell.length_a   1.000
_cell.length_b   1.000
_cell.length_c   1.000
_cell.angle_alpha   90.00
_cell.angle_beta   90.00
_cell.angle_gamma   90.00
#
_symmetry.space_group_name_H-M   'P 1'
#
loop_
_entity.id
_entity.type
_entity.pdbx_description
1 polymer ?
#
loop_
_entity_poly.entity_id
_entity_poly.type
_entity_poly.pdbx_seq_one_letter_code
_entity_poly.pdbx_strand_id
1 'polypeptide(L)'
;MLTDGGSQFVTPLTLQALTGEPVYTDLFSLTAEQEMGHIALSRSADLILVCPASANLLAKMANGLADDLASTVLLATDAPVMVVPAMNVRMWEHAATQANMAILAKRGVLLVSPVAGGMACGEFGVGRMAEPNDIKDAVIGFFRQRVRHGEAVLAGKKIVVTAGPTHEPIDPVRYLANRSSGRQGYAIADALADLGADVTLVSGPTALRAPAGVTLISCETAREMEAAVMRLPPQDVAVCTAAVADWRPVSEADQKMKKKDRDDVPAPLSLVANPDILAEISAPSVHRPRLVVGFAAETENVEAYAVAKRTRKGCDWIVANDVSLAANVMGGVENQILLITPQGVEYWPRMTKEEVARRLAISIMDWFCSTSDF
;
A
#
# COMPACT_ATOMS: atom_id res chain seq x y z
N MET A 1 -13.74 17.31 16.36
CA MET A 1 -14.99 17.38 17.15
C MET A 1 -14.99 16.26 18.17
N LEU A 2 -15.57 16.48 19.35
CA LEU A 2 -15.68 15.47 20.40
C LEU A 2 -17.06 15.52 21.03
N THR A 3 -17.75 14.39 21.09
CA THR A 3 -19.08 14.30 21.74
C THR A 3 -18.93 14.24 23.26
N ASP A 4 -19.99 14.58 23.99
CA ASP A 4 -20.00 14.47 25.46
C ASP A 4 -19.65 13.07 25.96
N GLY A 5 -20.16 12.04 25.27
CA GLY A 5 -19.83 10.65 25.57
C GLY A 5 -18.37 10.32 25.28
N GLY A 6 -17.80 10.84 24.19
CA GLY A 6 -16.38 10.70 23.87
C GLY A 6 -15.47 11.38 24.89
N SER A 7 -15.88 12.54 25.41
CA SER A 7 -15.17 13.32 26.44
C SER A 7 -14.99 12.56 27.77
N GLN A 8 -15.78 11.51 28.02
CA GLN A 8 -15.60 10.64 29.18
C GLN A 8 -14.41 9.68 29.04
N PHE A 9 -13.89 9.47 27.84
CA PHE A 9 -12.80 8.54 27.54
C PHE A 9 -11.51 9.25 27.13
N VAL A 10 -11.62 10.33 26.34
CA VAL A 10 -10.49 11.12 25.88
C VAL A 10 -10.78 12.59 26.13
N THR A 11 -9.81 13.33 26.66
CA THR A 11 -10.02 14.76 26.94
C THR A 11 -9.84 15.63 25.69
N PRO A 12 -10.53 16.78 25.59
CA PRO A 12 -10.27 17.75 24.53
C PRO A 12 -8.79 18.15 24.42
N LEU A 13 -8.10 18.31 25.55
CA LEU A 13 -6.68 18.69 25.60
C LEU A 13 -5.77 17.65 24.91
N THR A 14 -6.04 16.36 25.14
CA THR A 14 -5.29 15.28 24.48
C THR A 14 -5.42 15.36 22.96
N LEU A 15 -6.64 15.59 22.47
CA LEU A 15 -6.89 15.71 21.03
C LEU A 15 -6.24 16.97 20.45
N GLN A 16 -6.38 18.13 21.11
CA GLN A 16 -5.74 19.38 20.67
C GLN A 16 -4.22 19.25 20.57
N ALA A 17 -3.58 18.59 21.54
CA ALA A 17 -2.14 18.38 21.53
C ALA A 17 -1.68 17.46 20.37
N LEU A 18 -2.50 16.49 19.97
CA LEU A 18 -2.19 15.57 18.87
C LEU A 18 -2.49 16.18 17.49
N THR A 19 -3.55 16.98 17.37
CA THR A 19 -3.96 17.57 16.10
C THR A 19 -3.32 18.92 15.82
N GLY A 20 -2.90 19.65 16.85
CA GLY A 20 -2.52 21.06 16.74
C GLY A 20 -3.70 22.00 16.47
N GLU A 21 -4.93 21.49 16.49
CA GLU A 21 -6.15 22.19 16.08
C GLU A 21 -7.18 22.26 17.21
N PRO A 22 -8.03 23.31 17.25
CA PRO A 22 -9.12 23.42 18.22
C PRO A 22 -10.07 22.21 18.19
N VAL A 23 -10.50 21.77 19.38
CA VAL A 23 -11.47 20.68 19.53
C VAL A 23 -12.84 21.27 19.88
N TYR A 24 -13.78 21.12 18.97
CA TYR A 24 -15.17 21.55 19.15
C TYR A 24 -16.00 20.49 19.86
N THR A 25 -16.70 20.89 20.92
CA THR A 25 -17.56 20.05 21.77
C THR A 25 -19.03 20.50 21.72
N ASP A 26 -19.26 21.80 21.86
CA ASP A 26 -20.59 22.36 22.08
C ASP A 26 -21.22 22.97 20.82
N LEU A 27 -22.52 22.72 20.61
CA LEU A 27 -23.27 23.26 19.48
C LEU A 27 -23.44 24.78 19.57
N PHE A 28 -23.60 25.32 20.78
CA PHE A 28 -23.88 26.74 21.07
C PHE A 28 -22.72 27.42 21.77
N SER A 29 -21.49 27.18 21.31
CA SER A 29 -20.33 27.89 21.84
C SER A 29 -20.35 29.35 21.38
N LEU A 30 -20.52 30.28 22.33
CA LEU A 30 -20.59 31.73 22.09
C LEU A 30 -19.34 32.28 21.37
N THR A 31 -18.19 31.64 21.51
CA THR A 31 -16.94 32.00 20.81
C THR A 31 -16.84 31.41 19.41
N ALA A 32 -17.55 30.32 19.10
CA ALA A 32 -17.58 29.69 17.77
C ALA A 32 -18.80 30.12 16.91
N GLU A 33 -19.84 30.67 17.54
CA GLU A 33 -21.04 31.18 16.85
C GLU A 33 -20.76 32.41 15.98
N GLN A 34 -19.70 33.19 16.26
CA GLN A 34 -19.34 34.33 15.43
C GLN A 34 -18.99 33.96 13.96
N GLU A 35 -18.74 32.68 13.67
CA GLU A 35 -18.38 32.20 12.32
C GLU A 35 -19.37 31.19 11.69
N MET A 36 -20.58 30.98 12.22
CA MET A 36 -21.47 29.88 11.77
C MET A 36 -20.74 28.52 11.75
N GLY A 37 -19.98 28.22 12.81
CA GLY A 37 -19.01 27.12 12.85
C GLY A 37 -19.54 25.74 12.42
N HIS A 38 -20.78 25.36 12.75
CA HIS A 38 -21.31 24.05 12.35
C HIS A 38 -21.53 23.90 10.83
N ILE A 39 -21.91 24.98 10.14
CA ILE A 39 -22.06 24.98 8.67
C ILE A 39 -20.68 25.04 8.01
N ALA A 40 -19.80 25.91 8.49
CA ALA A 40 -18.44 26.02 7.97
C ALA A 40 -17.65 24.71 8.11
N LEU A 41 -17.70 24.07 9.28
CA LEU A 41 -17.06 22.77 9.55
C LEU A 41 -17.65 21.64 8.70
N SER A 42 -18.96 21.70 8.40
CA SER A 42 -19.61 20.68 7.57
C SER A 42 -19.26 20.78 6.08
N ARG A 43 -18.86 21.97 5.60
CA ARG A 43 -18.60 22.27 4.18
C ARG A 43 -17.11 22.31 3.80
N SER A 44 -16.22 22.35 4.78
CA SER A 44 -14.77 22.45 4.52
C SER A 44 -14.03 21.11 4.51
N ALA A 45 -14.71 20.01 4.87
CA ALA A 45 -14.09 18.70 4.97
C ALA A 45 -14.13 17.93 3.64
N ASP A 46 -13.01 17.35 3.22
CA ASP A 46 -12.99 16.40 2.10
C ASP A 46 -13.52 15.00 2.49
N LEU A 47 -13.50 14.68 3.79
CA LEU A 47 -14.00 13.45 4.40
C LEU A 47 -14.30 13.71 5.89
N ILE A 48 -15.44 13.23 6.37
CA ILE A 48 -15.75 13.18 7.81
C ILE A 48 -15.59 11.74 8.31
N LEU A 49 -14.62 11.50 9.18
CA LEU A 49 -14.40 10.21 9.84
C LEU A 49 -15.00 10.19 11.25
N VAL A 50 -15.92 9.27 11.50
CA VAL A 50 -16.52 9.03 12.83
C VAL A 50 -15.84 7.83 13.48
N CYS A 51 -14.96 8.08 14.45
CA CYS A 51 -14.11 7.05 15.06
C CYS A 51 -13.92 7.24 16.58
N PRO A 52 -14.44 6.33 17.42
CA PRO A 52 -15.39 5.26 17.09
C PRO A 52 -16.81 5.81 16.83
N ALA A 53 -17.55 5.12 15.96
CA ALA A 53 -18.98 5.32 15.78
C ALA A 53 -19.77 4.41 16.74
N SER A 54 -20.31 4.98 17.82
CA SER A 54 -21.16 4.25 18.77
C SER A 54 -22.52 3.91 18.17
N ALA A 55 -23.21 2.90 18.72
CA ALA A 55 -24.58 2.56 18.30
C ALA A 55 -25.54 3.76 18.38
N ASN A 56 -25.35 4.61 19.41
CA ASN A 56 -26.14 5.83 19.59
C ASN A 56 -25.94 6.82 18.44
N LEU A 57 -24.69 7.12 18.08
CA LEU A 57 -24.40 8.06 17.01
C LEU A 57 -24.87 7.53 15.65
N LEU A 58 -24.69 6.22 15.38
CA LEU A 58 -25.23 5.58 14.18
C LEU A 58 -26.75 5.67 14.10
N ALA A 59 -27.46 5.50 15.23
CA ALA A 59 -28.90 5.66 15.29
C ALA A 59 -29.33 7.11 15.02
N LYS A 60 -28.62 8.10 15.59
CA LYS A 60 -28.87 9.52 15.30
C LYS A 60 -28.70 9.83 13.81
N MET A 61 -27.60 9.38 13.20
CA MET A 61 -27.33 9.55 11.76
C MET A 61 -28.43 8.91 10.90
N ALA A 62 -28.85 7.68 11.23
CA ALA A 62 -29.86 6.97 10.45
C ALA A 62 -31.24 7.66 10.51
N ASN A 63 -31.59 8.23 11.66
CA ASN A 63 -32.90 8.84 11.90
C ASN A 63 -32.92 10.37 11.73
N GLY A 64 -31.78 11.01 11.45
CA GLY A 64 -31.69 12.46 11.24
C GLY A 64 -31.86 13.27 12.53
N LEU A 65 -31.38 12.74 13.67
CA LEU A 65 -31.34 13.48 14.93
C LEU A 65 -30.11 14.40 14.96
N ALA A 66 -30.29 15.64 15.42
CA ALA A 66 -29.28 16.69 15.44
C ALA A 66 -29.35 17.49 16.76
N ASP A 67 -29.17 16.78 17.87
CA ASP A 67 -29.28 17.29 19.24
C ASP A 67 -27.91 17.63 19.87
N ASP A 68 -26.81 17.29 19.20
CA ASP A 68 -25.44 17.68 19.58
C ASP A 68 -24.66 18.18 18.35
N LEU A 69 -23.48 18.78 18.56
CA LEU A 69 -22.68 19.36 17.47
C LEU A 69 -22.31 18.30 16.40
N ALA A 70 -21.87 17.12 16.83
CA ALA A 70 -21.41 16.09 15.91
C ALA A 70 -22.55 15.57 15.01
N SER A 71 -23.70 15.25 15.59
CA SER A 71 -24.90 14.82 14.87
C SER A 71 -25.47 15.92 13.98
N THR A 72 -25.42 17.18 14.40
CA THR A 72 -25.80 18.34 13.58
C THR A 72 -24.90 18.48 12.36
N VAL A 73 -23.58 18.42 12.53
CA VAL A 73 -22.63 18.48 11.41
C VAL A 73 -22.83 17.32 10.43
N LEU A 74 -23.03 16.11 10.96
CA LEU A 74 -23.27 14.91 10.14
C LEU A 74 -24.59 14.97 9.36
N LEU A 75 -25.61 15.68 9.86
CA LEU A 75 -26.85 15.91 9.14
C LEU A 75 -26.73 17.03 8.10
N ALA A 76 -25.91 18.05 8.36
CA ALA A 76 -25.78 19.25 7.53
C ALA A 76 -24.72 19.13 6.41
N THR A 77 -23.81 18.17 6.50
CA THR A 77 -22.68 18.01 5.57
C THR A 77 -23.09 17.46 4.20
N ASP A 78 -22.42 17.93 3.16
CA ASP A 78 -22.39 17.36 1.82
C ASP A 78 -21.10 16.56 1.55
N ALA A 79 -20.17 16.55 2.51
CA ALA A 79 -18.94 15.78 2.44
C ALA A 79 -19.21 14.28 2.60
N PRO A 80 -18.38 13.42 1.98
CA PRO A 80 -18.41 11.98 2.25
C PRO A 80 -18.20 11.69 3.74
N VAL A 81 -18.98 10.75 4.28
CA VAL A 81 -18.88 10.31 5.67
C VAL A 81 -18.40 8.87 5.73
N MET A 82 -17.40 8.61 6.57
CA MET A 82 -16.90 7.27 6.89
C MET A 82 -17.08 6.98 8.38
N VAL A 83 -17.70 5.85 8.70
CA VAL A 83 -17.91 5.42 10.09
C VAL A 83 -17.04 4.22 10.43
N VAL A 84 -16.51 4.21 11.66
CA VAL A 84 -15.76 3.10 12.24
C VAL A 84 -16.50 2.58 13.47
N PRO A 85 -17.45 1.64 13.33
CA PRO A 85 -18.24 1.17 14.46
C PRO A 85 -17.38 0.50 15.54
N ALA A 86 -17.70 0.81 16.80
CA ALA A 86 -17.14 0.10 17.95
C ALA A 86 -18.19 -0.03 19.05
N MET A 87 -18.54 -1.27 19.39
CA MET A 87 -19.53 -1.57 20.42
C MET A 87 -19.45 -3.04 20.84
N ASN A 88 -20.16 -3.37 21.91
CA ASN A 88 -20.33 -4.76 22.32
C ASN A 88 -20.97 -5.61 21.20
N VAL A 89 -20.63 -6.92 21.12
CA VAL A 89 -21.14 -7.83 20.07
C VAL A 89 -22.66 -7.86 20.02
N ARG A 90 -23.34 -7.87 21.17
CA ARG A 90 -24.82 -7.86 21.22
C ARG A 90 -25.41 -6.57 20.69
N MET A 91 -24.74 -5.45 20.92
CA MET A 91 -25.16 -4.15 20.36
C MET A 91 -24.97 -4.12 18.84
N TRP A 92 -23.87 -4.71 18.34
CA TRP A 92 -23.63 -4.82 16.90
C TRP A 92 -24.65 -5.72 16.22
N GLU A 93 -24.87 -6.92 16.76
CA GLU A 93 -25.83 -7.91 16.24
C GLU A 93 -27.30 -7.47 16.37
N HIS A 94 -27.58 -6.47 17.21
CA HIS A 94 -28.95 -6.02 17.46
C HIS A 94 -29.63 -5.55 16.16
N ALA A 95 -30.89 -5.97 15.97
CA ALA A 95 -31.66 -5.69 14.75
C ALA A 95 -31.76 -4.18 14.44
N ALA A 96 -31.87 -3.33 15.48
CA ALA A 96 -31.90 -1.87 15.29
C ALA A 96 -30.57 -1.35 14.72
N THR A 97 -29.43 -1.82 15.21
CA THR A 97 -28.11 -1.41 14.71
C THR A 97 -27.90 -1.85 13.27
N GLN A 98 -28.27 -3.10 12.95
CA GLN A 98 -28.20 -3.63 11.59
C GLN A 98 -29.12 -2.86 10.62
N ALA A 99 -30.34 -2.50 11.05
CA ALA A 99 -31.25 -1.67 10.28
C ALA A 99 -30.69 -0.26 10.04
N ASN A 100 -30.10 0.36 11.07
CA ASN A 100 -29.44 1.67 10.94
C ASN A 100 -28.27 1.59 9.96
N MET A 101 -27.42 0.57 10.03
CA MET A 101 -26.32 0.38 9.09
C MET A 101 -26.81 0.21 7.65
N ALA A 102 -27.90 -0.53 7.44
CA ALA A 102 -28.51 -0.66 6.11
C ALA A 102 -29.04 0.68 5.57
N ILE A 103 -29.62 1.53 6.42
CA ILE A 103 -30.05 2.89 6.04
C ILE A 103 -28.83 3.75 5.66
N LEU A 104 -27.79 3.74 6.50
CA LEU A 104 -26.58 4.53 6.27
C LEU A 104 -25.85 4.12 4.99
N ALA A 105 -25.73 2.81 4.73
CA ALA A 105 -25.15 2.30 3.49
C ALA A 105 -25.94 2.77 2.25
N LYS A 106 -27.29 2.73 2.30
CA LYS A 106 -28.14 3.25 1.21
C LYS A 106 -27.97 4.76 0.98
N ARG A 107 -27.58 5.51 2.01
CA ARG A 107 -27.28 6.95 1.93
C ARG A 107 -25.83 7.25 1.52
N GLY A 108 -25.03 6.24 1.18
CA GLY A 108 -23.65 6.42 0.73
C GLY A 108 -22.63 6.61 1.86
N VAL A 109 -23.00 6.33 3.11
CA VAL A 109 -22.04 6.36 4.23
C VAL A 109 -21.07 5.19 4.08
N LEU A 110 -19.78 5.49 4.08
CA LEU A 110 -18.69 4.53 3.99
C LEU A 110 -18.50 3.84 5.35
N LEU A 111 -18.14 2.55 5.32
CA LEU A 111 -17.99 1.73 6.52
C LEU A 111 -16.59 1.11 6.58
N VAL A 112 -15.86 1.37 7.66
CA VAL A 112 -14.76 0.52 8.09
C VAL A 112 -15.35 -0.50 9.08
N SER A 113 -15.47 -1.75 8.63
CA SER A 113 -16.21 -2.76 9.39
C SER A 113 -15.53 -3.07 10.73
N PRO A 114 -16.31 -3.33 11.80
CA PRO A 114 -15.74 -3.84 13.04
C PRO A 114 -15.15 -5.24 12.82
N VAL A 115 -14.16 -5.59 13.64
CA VAL A 115 -13.46 -6.87 13.58
C VAL A 115 -13.91 -7.80 14.71
N ALA A 116 -13.67 -9.10 14.53
CA ALA A 116 -13.82 -10.08 15.60
C ALA A 116 -12.64 -9.97 16.58
N GLY A 117 -12.93 -9.99 17.88
CA GLY A 117 -11.89 -10.02 18.90
C GLY A 117 -12.43 -10.01 20.32
N GLY A 118 -11.53 -10.14 21.28
CA GLY A 118 -11.85 -9.95 22.70
C GLY A 118 -12.22 -8.49 22.98
N MET A 119 -13.29 -8.29 23.74
CA MET A 119 -13.78 -6.97 24.13
C MET A 119 -13.43 -6.69 25.59
N ALA A 120 -13.40 -5.40 25.97
CA ALA A 120 -13.11 -5.00 27.35
C ALA A 120 -14.10 -5.59 28.38
N CYS A 121 -15.32 -5.93 27.95
CA CYS A 121 -16.33 -6.58 28.79
C CYS A 121 -16.18 -8.11 28.92
N GLY A 122 -15.14 -8.72 28.33
CA GLY A 122 -14.89 -10.16 28.40
C GLY A 122 -15.62 -11.00 27.36
N GLU A 123 -16.42 -10.38 26.49
CA GLU A 123 -17.07 -11.07 25.37
C GLU A 123 -16.14 -11.17 24.14
N PHE A 124 -16.43 -12.12 23.26
CA PHE A 124 -15.71 -12.33 22.01
C PHE A 124 -16.70 -12.36 20.84
N GLY A 125 -16.41 -11.59 19.80
CA GLY A 125 -17.26 -11.52 18.61
C GLY A 125 -16.99 -10.28 17.78
N VAL A 126 -17.80 -10.08 16.75
CA VAL A 126 -17.71 -8.90 15.87
C VAL A 126 -18.31 -7.68 16.57
N GLY A 127 -17.54 -6.61 16.67
CA GLY A 127 -17.96 -5.37 17.34
C GLY A 127 -16.78 -4.54 17.86
N ARG A 128 -15.59 -5.16 17.97
CA ARG A 128 -14.34 -4.45 18.25
C ARG A 128 -14.03 -3.51 17.09
N MET A 129 -13.56 -2.31 17.42
CA MET A 129 -13.10 -1.33 16.42
C MET A 129 -11.99 -1.93 15.55
N ALA A 130 -11.97 -1.60 14.25
CA ALA A 130 -10.83 -1.89 13.39
C ALA A 130 -9.54 -1.29 13.97
N GLU A 131 -8.39 -1.90 13.66
CA GLU A 131 -7.11 -1.38 14.15
C GLU A 131 -6.81 0.00 13.52
N PRO A 132 -6.12 0.91 14.22
CA PRO A 132 -5.81 2.25 13.69
C PRO A 132 -5.17 2.25 12.30
N ASN A 133 -4.31 1.25 12.01
CA ASN A 133 -3.70 1.10 10.69
C ASN A 133 -4.71 0.72 9.59
N ASP A 134 -5.72 -0.09 9.91
CA ASP A 134 -6.79 -0.43 8.97
C ASP A 134 -7.66 0.78 8.65
N ILE A 135 -7.97 1.59 9.67
CA ILE A 135 -8.73 2.83 9.51
C ILE A 135 -7.97 3.82 8.65
N LYS A 136 -6.67 4.03 8.96
CA LYS A 136 -5.78 4.88 8.19
C LYS A 136 -5.73 4.45 6.72
N ASP A 137 -5.58 3.15 6.47
CA ASP A 137 -5.52 2.62 5.10
C ASP A 137 -6.84 2.77 4.36
N ALA A 138 -7.99 2.62 5.03
CA ALA A 138 -9.30 2.88 4.43
C ALA A 138 -9.46 4.35 4.02
N VAL A 139 -8.97 5.29 4.85
CA VAL A 139 -8.98 6.73 4.54
C VAL A 139 -8.05 7.05 3.37
N ILE A 140 -6.82 6.53 3.37
CA ILE A 140 -5.87 6.72 2.25
C ILE A 140 -6.45 6.13 0.96
N GLY A 141 -7.03 4.93 1.02
CA GLY A 141 -7.67 4.27 -0.12
C GLY A 141 -8.81 5.10 -0.70
N PHE A 142 -9.63 5.73 0.15
CA PHE A 142 -10.69 6.65 -0.28
C PHE A 142 -10.14 7.83 -1.09
N PHE A 143 -9.09 8.50 -0.59
CA PHE A 143 -8.49 9.63 -1.31
C PHE A 143 -7.82 9.19 -2.61
N ARG A 144 -7.09 8.06 -2.60
CA ARG A 144 -6.47 7.50 -3.82
C ARG A 144 -7.49 7.15 -4.88
N GLN A 145 -8.66 6.61 -4.51
CA GLN A 145 -9.73 6.33 -5.46
C GLN A 145 -10.25 7.61 -6.12
N ARG A 146 -10.36 8.73 -5.37
CA ARG A 146 -10.76 10.01 -5.94
C ARG A 146 -9.71 10.56 -6.91
N VAL A 147 -8.43 10.48 -6.56
CA VAL A 147 -7.32 10.89 -7.45
C VAL A 147 -7.28 10.04 -8.72
N ARG A 148 -7.50 8.73 -8.62
CA ARG A 148 -7.60 7.78 -9.76
C ARG A 148 -8.68 8.15 -10.78
N HIS A 149 -9.76 8.79 -10.35
CA HIS A 149 -10.85 9.24 -11.21
C HIS A 149 -10.80 10.74 -11.52
N GLY A 150 -9.75 11.44 -11.08
CA GLY A 150 -9.55 12.87 -11.31
C GLY A 150 -8.69 13.16 -12.54
N GLU A 151 -8.10 14.36 -12.56
CA GLU A 151 -7.27 14.87 -13.66
C GLU A 151 -5.76 14.63 -13.45
N ALA A 152 -5.37 13.80 -12.47
CA ALA A 152 -3.97 13.49 -12.24
C ALA A 152 -3.36 12.78 -13.46
N VAL A 153 -2.10 13.07 -13.79
CA VAL A 153 -1.44 12.53 -14.99
C VAL A 153 -1.41 10.99 -15.01
N LEU A 154 -1.21 10.37 -13.84
CA LEU A 154 -1.23 8.91 -13.71
C LEU A 154 -2.63 8.35 -13.40
N ALA A 155 -3.68 9.17 -13.38
CA ALA A 155 -5.05 8.73 -13.09
C ALA A 155 -5.45 7.57 -14.01
N GLY A 156 -5.74 6.42 -13.39
CA GLY A 156 -6.21 5.21 -14.08
C GLY A 156 -5.15 4.50 -14.93
N LYS A 157 -3.89 4.95 -14.95
CA LYS A 157 -2.79 4.24 -15.62
C LYS A 157 -2.49 2.94 -14.89
N LYS A 158 -2.41 1.84 -15.64
CA LYS A 158 -2.16 0.51 -15.08
C LYS A 158 -0.66 0.30 -14.93
N ILE A 159 -0.20 0.11 -13.71
CA ILE A 159 1.22 -0.07 -13.42
C ILE A 159 1.44 -1.35 -12.62
N VAL A 160 2.27 -2.25 -13.16
CA VAL A 160 2.74 -3.41 -12.41
C VAL A 160 4.05 -3.09 -11.69
N VAL A 161 4.14 -3.45 -10.41
CA VAL A 161 5.37 -3.38 -9.62
C VAL A 161 5.69 -4.78 -9.12
N THR A 162 6.89 -5.30 -9.38
CA THR A 162 7.35 -6.54 -8.73
C THR A 162 8.17 -6.20 -7.49
N ALA A 163 7.99 -6.92 -6.38
CA ALA A 163 8.71 -6.67 -5.14
C ALA A 163 9.02 -7.96 -4.36
N GLY A 164 9.89 -7.83 -3.35
CA GLY A 164 10.27 -8.94 -2.46
C GLY A 164 11.32 -9.89 -3.06
N PRO A 165 11.80 -10.86 -2.28
CA PRO A 165 12.62 -11.96 -2.76
C PRO A 165 11.75 -13.06 -3.38
N THR A 166 12.32 -13.94 -4.19
CA THR A 166 11.69 -15.24 -4.48
C THR A 166 12.33 -16.32 -3.60
N HIS A 167 11.56 -17.32 -3.22
CA HIS A 167 11.99 -18.49 -2.46
C HIS A 167 11.93 -19.70 -3.38
N GLU A 168 13.09 -20.23 -3.76
CA GLU A 168 13.18 -21.41 -4.63
C GLU A 168 13.32 -22.66 -3.74
N PRO A 169 12.26 -23.48 -3.59
CA PRO A 169 12.25 -24.59 -2.64
C PRO A 169 13.28 -25.66 -3.01
N ILE A 170 14.00 -26.14 -2.01
CA ILE A 170 14.89 -27.31 -2.08
C ILE A 170 14.12 -28.55 -1.60
N ASP A 171 13.42 -28.39 -0.49
CA ASP A 171 12.51 -29.35 0.14
C ASP A 171 11.40 -28.56 0.89
N PRO A 172 10.40 -29.19 1.54
CA PRO A 172 9.30 -28.45 2.17
C PRO A 172 9.70 -27.59 3.38
N VAL A 173 10.98 -27.57 3.76
CA VAL A 173 11.52 -26.86 4.92
C VAL A 173 12.60 -25.85 4.53
N ARG A 174 13.26 -26.03 3.38
CA ARG A 174 14.43 -25.25 2.96
C ARG A 174 14.23 -24.68 1.57
N TYR A 175 14.72 -23.48 1.36
CA TYR A 175 14.68 -22.78 0.08
C TYR A 175 15.95 -21.94 -0.14
N LEU A 176 16.20 -21.57 -1.40
CA LEU A 176 17.18 -20.55 -1.78
C LEU A 176 16.47 -19.20 -1.94
N ALA A 177 17.04 -18.13 -1.39
CA ALA A 177 16.46 -16.81 -1.48
C ALA A 177 17.50 -15.70 -1.41
N ASN A 178 17.14 -14.56 -2.00
CA ASN A 178 17.86 -13.29 -1.86
C ASN A 178 17.45 -12.58 -0.56
N ARG A 179 18.33 -11.73 -0.02
CA ARG A 179 18.10 -10.98 1.24
C ARG A 179 17.23 -9.72 1.06
N SER A 180 16.34 -9.70 0.08
CA SER A 180 15.49 -8.55 -0.17
C SER A 180 14.40 -8.44 0.90
N SER A 181 14.21 -7.24 1.45
CA SER A 181 13.10 -6.95 2.34
C SER A 181 11.80 -6.58 1.62
N GLY A 182 11.86 -6.35 0.30
CA GLY A 182 10.74 -5.83 -0.50
C GLY A 182 10.42 -4.35 -0.32
N ARG A 183 10.98 -3.67 0.69
CA ARG A 183 10.62 -2.29 1.08
C ARG A 183 10.65 -1.29 -0.08
N GLN A 184 11.66 -1.36 -0.96
CA GLN A 184 11.78 -0.42 -2.07
C GLN A 184 10.61 -0.54 -3.05
N GLY A 185 10.24 -1.76 -3.43
CA GLY A 185 9.12 -2.02 -4.34
C GLY A 185 7.77 -1.63 -3.74
N TYR A 186 7.57 -1.89 -2.44
CA TYR A 186 6.37 -1.47 -1.72
C TYR A 186 6.26 0.07 -1.65
N ALA A 187 7.36 0.77 -1.35
CA ALA A 187 7.39 2.22 -1.35
C ALA A 187 7.11 2.81 -2.74
N ILE A 188 7.62 2.19 -3.81
CA ILE A 188 7.34 2.61 -5.20
C ILE A 188 5.87 2.40 -5.54
N ALA A 189 5.30 1.24 -5.20
CA ALA A 189 3.88 0.98 -5.40
C ALA A 189 2.99 1.99 -4.66
N ASP A 190 3.37 2.35 -3.43
CA ASP A 190 2.69 3.36 -2.61
C ASP A 190 2.74 4.75 -3.27
N ALA A 191 3.92 5.20 -3.68
CA ALA A 191 4.12 6.51 -4.31
C ALA A 191 3.41 6.63 -5.68
N LEU A 192 3.38 5.56 -6.48
CA LEU A 192 2.64 5.54 -7.74
C LEU A 192 1.12 5.60 -7.51
N ALA A 193 0.62 4.93 -6.47
CA ALA A 193 -0.79 4.97 -6.11
C ALA A 193 -1.22 6.36 -5.62
N ASP A 194 -0.34 7.08 -4.90
CA ASP A 194 -0.58 8.48 -4.51
C ASP A 194 -0.74 9.43 -5.69
N LEU A 195 -0.06 9.14 -6.81
CA LEU A 195 -0.19 9.90 -8.05
C LEU A 195 -1.41 9.48 -8.90
N GLY A 196 -2.23 8.56 -8.40
CA GLY A 196 -3.46 8.12 -9.06
C GLY A 196 -3.33 6.91 -9.98
N ALA A 197 -2.19 6.22 -9.99
CA ALA A 197 -2.05 4.99 -10.77
C ALA A 197 -2.89 3.83 -10.21
N ASP A 198 -3.40 2.98 -11.10
CA ASP A 198 -3.95 1.67 -10.78
C ASP A 198 -2.81 0.65 -10.67
N VAL A 199 -2.33 0.45 -9.44
CA VAL A 199 -1.11 -0.32 -9.18
C VAL A 199 -1.44 -1.76 -8.82
N THR A 200 -0.81 -2.70 -9.54
CA THR A 200 -0.75 -4.11 -9.16
C THR A 200 0.65 -4.46 -8.64
N LEU A 201 0.74 -4.84 -7.38
CA LEU A 201 1.98 -5.27 -6.72
C LEU A 201 2.08 -6.80 -6.76
N VAL A 202 2.97 -7.34 -7.59
CA VAL A 202 3.31 -8.77 -7.58
C VAL A 202 4.46 -8.99 -6.62
N SER A 203 4.19 -9.57 -5.46
CA SER A 203 5.17 -9.66 -4.37
C SER A 203 5.55 -11.10 -4.08
N GLY A 204 6.86 -11.34 -4.00
CA GLY A 204 7.40 -12.51 -3.32
C GLY A 204 7.21 -12.43 -1.79
N PRO A 205 7.68 -13.42 -1.01
CA PRO A 205 7.41 -13.50 0.43
C PRO A 205 8.02 -12.33 1.22
N THR A 206 7.17 -11.54 1.90
CA THR A 206 7.59 -10.48 2.82
C THR A 206 6.62 -10.35 3.99
N ALA A 207 7.06 -9.71 5.08
CA ALA A 207 6.18 -9.34 6.21
C ALA A 207 5.53 -7.95 6.04
N LEU A 208 5.66 -7.33 4.86
CA LEU A 208 5.16 -5.99 4.60
C LEU A 208 3.66 -6.02 4.31
N ARG A 209 2.97 -5.00 4.80
CA ARG A 209 1.57 -4.77 4.46
C ARG A 209 1.48 -4.11 3.09
N ALA A 210 0.57 -4.57 2.25
CA ALA A 210 0.32 -3.95 0.95
C ALA A 210 -0.14 -2.49 1.14
N PRO A 211 0.34 -1.54 0.32
CA PRO A 211 -0.11 -0.17 0.41
C PRO A 211 -1.61 -0.02 0.12
N ALA A 212 -2.26 0.96 0.76
CA ALA A 212 -3.69 1.17 0.60
C ALA A 212 -4.09 1.45 -0.87
N GLY A 213 -5.15 0.80 -1.35
CA GLY A 213 -5.59 0.94 -2.75
C GLY A 213 -4.71 0.24 -3.79
N VAL A 214 -3.67 -0.49 -3.39
CA VAL A 214 -2.83 -1.31 -4.29
C VAL A 214 -3.35 -2.74 -4.33
N THR A 215 -3.47 -3.33 -5.52
CA THR A 215 -3.85 -4.74 -5.69
C THR A 215 -2.62 -5.63 -5.47
N LEU A 216 -2.62 -6.47 -4.43
CA LEU A 216 -1.54 -7.41 -4.14
C LEU A 216 -1.79 -8.76 -4.82
N ILE A 217 -0.80 -9.27 -5.55
CA ILE A 217 -0.72 -10.67 -5.99
C ILE A 217 0.50 -11.30 -5.33
N SER A 218 0.26 -12.23 -4.41
CA SER A 218 1.33 -12.96 -3.73
C SER A 218 1.85 -14.11 -4.59
N CYS A 219 3.16 -14.32 -4.58
CA CYS A 219 3.85 -15.45 -5.17
C CYS A 219 5.00 -15.89 -4.25
N GLU A 220 5.50 -17.10 -4.45
CA GLU A 220 6.64 -17.63 -3.69
C GLU A 220 7.88 -17.76 -4.57
N THR A 221 7.74 -18.35 -5.75
CA THR A 221 8.87 -18.67 -6.66
C THR A 221 9.01 -17.66 -7.81
N ALA A 222 10.18 -17.64 -8.46
CA ALA A 222 10.40 -16.85 -9.67
C ALA A 222 9.43 -17.20 -10.81
N ARG A 223 9.09 -18.49 -10.96
CA ARG A 223 8.15 -18.98 -11.97
C ARG A 223 6.71 -18.55 -11.69
N GLU A 224 6.31 -18.54 -10.44
CA GLU A 224 4.99 -18.02 -10.05
C GLU A 224 4.91 -16.50 -10.26
N MET A 225 5.97 -15.77 -9.91
CA MET A 225 6.06 -14.33 -10.14
C MET A 225 5.96 -14.01 -11.64
N GLU A 226 6.72 -14.72 -12.48
CA GLU A 226 6.67 -14.63 -13.94
C GLU A 226 5.23 -14.87 -14.43
N ALA A 227 4.64 -16.01 -14.07
CA ALA A 227 3.30 -16.36 -14.50
C ALA A 227 2.24 -15.34 -14.05
N ALA A 228 2.38 -14.77 -12.84
CA ALA A 228 1.50 -13.72 -12.35
C ALA A 228 1.63 -12.45 -13.18
N VAL A 229 2.85 -11.99 -13.44
CA VAL A 229 3.13 -10.79 -14.25
C VAL A 229 2.61 -10.96 -15.67
N MET A 230 2.88 -12.09 -16.32
CA MET A 230 2.53 -12.32 -17.73
C MET A 230 1.02 -12.55 -17.95
N ARG A 231 0.26 -12.88 -16.90
CA ARG A 231 -1.21 -13.02 -16.96
C ARG A 231 -1.96 -11.71 -16.76
N LEU A 232 -1.26 -10.64 -16.38
CA LEU A 232 -1.91 -9.34 -16.20
C LEU A 232 -2.47 -8.82 -17.54
N PRO A 233 -3.56 -8.04 -17.51
CA PRO A 233 -3.98 -7.30 -18.69
C PRO A 233 -2.86 -6.33 -19.12
N PRO A 234 -2.91 -5.77 -20.34
CA PRO A 234 -1.92 -4.79 -20.80
C PRO A 234 -1.69 -3.68 -19.76
N GLN A 235 -0.42 -3.44 -19.44
CA GLN A 235 0.04 -2.45 -18.47
C GLN A 235 0.63 -1.24 -19.21
N ASP A 236 0.49 -0.05 -18.65
CA ASP A 236 1.14 1.15 -19.18
C ASP A 236 2.62 1.21 -18.76
N VAL A 237 2.92 0.81 -17.51
CA VAL A 237 4.29 0.76 -16.95
C VAL A 237 4.54 -0.55 -16.22
N ALA A 238 5.77 -1.04 -16.29
CA ALA A 238 6.27 -2.09 -15.42
C ALA A 238 7.50 -1.63 -14.64
N VAL A 239 7.48 -1.80 -13.31
CA VAL A 239 8.62 -1.52 -12.43
C VAL A 239 9.09 -2.84 -11.79
N CYS A 240 10.17 -3.41 -12.32
CA CYS A 240 10.70 -4.70 -11.91
C CYS A 240 11.74 -4.52 -10.78
N THR A 241 11.28 -4.48 -9.53
CA THR A 241 12.15 -4.26 -8.35
C THR A 241 12.40 -5.51 -7.52
N ALA A 242 11.68 -6.60 -7.80
CA ALA A 242 11.84 -7.86 -7.08
C ALA A 242 13.27 -8.40 -7.21
N ALA A 243 13.78 -8.98 -6.11
CA ALA A 243 15.04 -9.70 -6.11
C ALA A 243 14.80 -11.16 -6.48
N VAL A 244 14.47 -11.38 -7.75
CA VAL A 244 14.25 -12.71 -8.34
C VAL A 244 15.55 -13.52 -8.28
N ALA A 245 15.47 -14.76 -7.80
CA ALA A 245 16.63 -15.66 -7.78
C ALA A 245 17.03 -16.05 -9.20
N ASP A 246 18.30 -15.88 -9.57
CA ASP A 246 18.82 -16.22 -10.91
C ASP A 246 18.81 -17.74 -11.19
N TRP A 247 18.85 -18.56 -10.15
CA TRP A 247 18.83 -20.02 -10.23
C TRP A 247 17.84 -20.63 -9.25
N ARG A 248 17.35 -21.83 -9.60
CA ARG A 248 16.52 -22.69 -8.76
C ARG A 248 17.07 -24.13 -8.76
N PRO A 249 16.69 -24.98 -7.78
CA PRO A 249 16.96 -26.41 -7.84
C PRO A 249 16.39 -27.07 -9.09
N VAL A 250 17.11 -28.05 -9.65
CA VAL A 250 16.63 -28.85 -10.80
C VAL A 250 15.39 -29.67 -10.44
N SER A 251 15.34 -30.17 -9.21
CA SER A 251 14.23 -30.95 -8.65
C SER A 251 13.99 -30.55 -7.21
N GLU A 252 12.73 -30.44 -6.82
CA GLU A 252 12.28 -30.18 -5.47
C GLU A 252 12.01 -31.52 -4.78
N ALA A 253 12.54 -31.73 -3.57
CA ALA A 253 12.27 -32.96 -2.84
C ALA A 253 10.88 -32.89 -2.17
N ASP A 254 10.05 -33.93 -2.30
CA ASP A 254 8.73 -33.99 -1.65
C ASP A 254 8.81 -34.09 -0.11
N GLN A 255 9.97 -34.49 0.40
CA GLN A 255 10.20 -34.71 1.83
C GLN A 255 11.45 -33.98 2.29
N LYS A 256 11.42 -33.51 3.53
CA LYS A 256 12.57 -32.91 4.20
C LYS A 256 13.81 -33.80 4.03
N MET A 257 14.86 -33.26 3.43
CA MET A 257 16.11 -34.00 3.28
C MET A 257 16.68 -34.28 4.68
N LYS A 258 16.80 -35.57 5.01
CA LYS A 258 17.28 -36.04 6.31
C LYS A 258 18.79 -36.18 6.27
N LYS A 259 19.44 -35.71 7.33
CA LYS A 259 20.81 -36.10 7.65
C LYS A 259 20.78 -37.57 8.04
N LYS A 260 21.54 -38.41 7.35
CA LYS A 260 21.64 -39.84 7.66
C LYS A 260 22.47 -40.03 8.92
N ASP A 261 23.73 -39.59 8.87
CA ASP A 261 24.74 -39.84 9.91
C ASP A 261 25.54 -38.56 10.22
N ARG A 262 26.39 -38.56 11.26
CA ARG A 262 27.17 -37.36 11.67
C ARG A 262 28.03 -36.79 10.53
N ASP A 263 28.64 -37.68 9.74
CA ASP A 263 29.56 -37.37 8.65
C ASP A 263 28.87 -37.38 7.27
N ASP A 264 27.53 -37.34 7.25
CA ASP A 264 26.74 -37.29 6.02
C ASP A 264 27.03 -35.99 5.24
N VAL A 265 27.57 -36.16 4.03
CA VAL A 265 27.81 -35.09 3.07
C VAL A 265 26.70 -35.17 2.02
N PRO A 266 25.79 -34.19 1.97
CA PRO A 266 24.74 -34.19 0.96
C PRO A 266 25.36 -34.06 -0.44
N ALA A 267 24.71 -34.66 -1.44
CA ALA A 267 25.08 -34.45 -2.82
C ALA A 267 25.02 -32.94 -3.17
N PRO A 268 25.90 -32.43 -4.05
CA PRO A 268 25.83 -31.05 -4.52
C PRO A 268 24.44 -30.72 -5.06
N LEU A 269 23.89 -29.57 -4.64
CA LEU A 269 22.60 -29.12 -5.13
C LEU A 269 22.73 -28.68 -6.59
N SER A 270 22.09 -29.44 -7.49
CA SER A 270 22.07 -29.11 -8.92
C SER A 270 21.10 -27.95 -9.17
N LEU A 271 21.58 -26.92 -9.86
CA LEU A 271 20.85 -25.69 -10.14
C LEU A 271 20.60 -25.50 -11.64
N VAL A 272 19.48 -24.87 -11.96
CA VAL A 272 19.10 -24.46 -13.32
C VAL A 272 18.66 -23.00 -13.31
N ALA A 273 18.88 -22.28 -14.41
CA ALA A 273 18.51 -20.88 -14.53
C ALA A 273 16.99 -20.67 -14.41
N ASN A 274 16.61 -19.60 -13.71
CA ASN A 274 15.26 -19.11 -13.62
C ASN A 274 14.86 -18.25 -14.82
N PRO A 275 13.55 -18.06 -15.03
CA PRO A 275 13.07 -17.14 -16.06
C PRO A 275 13.50 -15.70 -15.79
N ASP A 276 13.63 -14.93 -16.87
CA ASP A 276 14.11 -13.56 -16.84
C ASP A 276 12.92 -12.59 -17.04
N ILE A 277 12.15 -12.39 -15.98
CA ILE A 277 10.91 -11.61 -16.00
C ILE A 277 11.11 -10.22 -16.64
N LEU A 278 12.23 -9.55 -16.32
CA LEU A 278 12.55 -8.24 -16.88
C LEU A 278 12.81 -8.31 -18.39
N ALA A 279 13.57 -9.31 -18.87
CA ALA A 279 13.80 -9.44 -20.31
C ALA A 279 12.53 -9.82 -21.06
N GLU A 280 11.70 -10.69 -20.49
CA GLU A 280 10.45 -11.14 -21.12
C GLU A 280 9.43 -10.00 -21.20
N ILE A 281 9.21 -9.24 -20.13
CA ILE A 281 8.27 -8.09 -20.17
C ILE A 281 8.77 -6.94 -21.04
N SER A 282 10.09 -6.82 -21.21
CA SER A 282 10.71 -5.83 -22.10
C SER A 282 10.67 -6.23 -23.57
N ALA A 283 10.45 -7.52 -23.86
CA ALA A 283 10.53 -8.05 -25.20
C ALA A 283 9.48 -7.39 -26.12
N PRO A 284 9.81 -7.15 -27.41
CA PRO A 284 8.87 -6.58 -28.35
C PRO A 284 7.61 -7.44 -28.46
N SER A 285 6.47 -6.89 -28.05
CA SER A 285 5.16 -7.50 -28.19
C SER A 285 4.08 -6.43 -28.19
N VAL A 286 2.88 -6.77 -28.66
CA VAL A 286 1.70 -5.89 -28.58
C VAL A 286 1.24 -5.62 -27.14
N HIS A 287 1.76 -6.38 -26.17
CA HIS A 287 1.45 -6.26 -24.75
C HIS A 287 2.61 -5.67 -23.93
N ARG A 288 3.72 -5.29 -24.59
CA ARG A 288 4.86 -4.66 -23.92
C ARG A 288 4.39 -3.35 -23.29
N PRO A 289 4.67 -3.11 -21.99
CA PRO A 289 4.41 -1.81 -21.38
C PRO A 289 5.10 -0.68 -22.13
N ARG A 290 4.50 0.51 -22.10
CA ARG A 290 5.07 1.68 -22.78
C ARG A 290 6.38 2.12 -22.13
N LEU A 291 6.50 1.91 -20.81
CA LEU A 291 7.72 2.11 -20.04
C LEU A 291 8.03 0.87 -19.19
N VAL A 292 9.23 0.32 -19.34
CA VAL A 292 9.75 -0.77 -18.52
C VAL A 292 10.97 -0.28 -17.73
N VAL A 293 10.84 -0.28 -16.41
CA VAL A 293 11.88 0.11 -15.45
C VAL A 293 12.43 -1.13 -14.77
N GLY A 294 13.69 -1.44 -15.01
CA GLY A 294 14.41 -2.52 -14.31
C GLY A 294 15.17 -2.00 -13.09
N PHE A 295 15.56 -2.91 -12.20
CA PHE A 295 16.48 -2.62 -11.10
C PHE A 295 17.81 -3.38 -11.24
N ALA A 296 18.89 -2.75 -10.80
CA ALA A 296 20.23 -3.31 -10.78
C ALA A 296 20.88 -3.11 -9.42
N ALA A 297 21.08 -4.21 -8.70
CA ALA A 297 21.89 -4.24 -7.50
C ALA A 297 23.29 -4.70 -7.91
N GLU A 298 24.29 -3.84 -7.78
CA GLU A 298 25.69 -4.16 -8.10
C GLU A 298 26.61 -3.81 -6.94
N THR A 299 27.78 -4.45 -6.86
CA THR A 299 28.74 -4.20 -5.77
C THR A 299 30.04 -3.53 -6.25
N GLU A 300 30.21 -3.38 -7.56
CA GLU A 300 31.45 -2.90 -8.18
C GLU A 300 31.18 -1.77 -9.17
N ASN A 301 31.42 -1.98 -10.47
CA ASN A 301 31.26 -0.97 -11.52
C ASN A 301 29.77 -0.75 -11.85
N VAL A 302 29.03 -0.18 -10.89
CA VAL A 302 27.57 -0.05 -10.88
C VAL A 302 27.05 0.56 -12.18
N GLU A 303 27.63 1.68 -12.61
CA GLU A 303 27.16 2.40 -13.80
C GLU A 303 27.37 1.59 -15.08
N ALA A 304 28.58 1.07 -15.33
CA ALA A 304 28.87 0.32 -16.55
C ALA A 304 28.02 -0.94 -16.66
N TYR A 305 27.86 -1.68 -15.54
CA TYR A 305 27.02 -2.87 -15.51
C TYR A 305 25.53 -2.54 -15.64
N ALA A 306 25.05 -1.45 -15.05
CA ALA A 306 23.68 -1.01 -15.19
C ALA A 306 23.34 -0.60 -16.64
N VAL A 307 24.23 0.14 -17.30
CA VAL A 307 24.08 0.50 -18.73
C VAL A 307 24.05 -0.75 -19.61
N ALA A 308 24.97 -1.70 -19.39
CA ALA A 308 24.99 -2.96 -20.12
C ALA A 308 23.72 -3.79 -19.86
N LYS A 309 23.23 -3.83 -18.60
CA LYS A 309 22.01 -4.55 -18.22
C LYS A 309 20.79 -3.95 -18.89
N ARG A 310 20.65 -2.62 -18.95
CA ARG A 310 19.52 -1.95 -19.64
C ARG A 310 19.41 -2.43 -21.09
N THR A 311 20.51 -2.34 -21.83
CA THR A 311 20.56 -2.73 -23.25
C THR A 311 20.33 -4.22 -23.44
N ARG A 312 20.97 -5.07 -22.63
CA ARG A 312 20.83 -6.53 -22.71
C ARG A 312 19.41 -7.01 -22.42
N LYS A 313 18.73 -6.38 -21.46
CA LYS A 313 17.36 -6.74 -21.05
C LYS A 313 16.29 -6.06 -21.91
N GLY A 314 16.63 -5.01 -22.66
CA GLY A 314 15.69 -4.26 -23.50
C GLY A 314 14.74 -3.35 -22.73
N CYS A 315 14.98 -3.09 -21.44
CA CYS A 315 14.16 -2.18 -20.65
C CYS A 315 14.51 -0.72 -20.94
N ASP A 316 13.55 0.17 -20.73
CA ASP A 316 13.71 1.58 -21.05
C ASP A 316 14.61 2.25 -20.02
N TRP A 317 14.38 1.99 -18.73
CA TRP A 317 15.18 2.54 -17.62
C TRP A 317 15.79 1.42 -16.76
N ILE A 318 16.93 1.72 -16.12
CA ILE A 318 17.48 0.92 -15.01
C ILE A 318 17.68 1.85 -13.81
N VAL A 319 17.11 1.47 -12.67
CA VAL A 319 17.42 2.04 -11.36
C VAL A 319 18.53 1.19 -10.75
N ALA A 320 19.73 1.73 -10.64
CA ALA A 320 20.90 1.02 -10.13
C ALA A 320 21.30 1.53 -8.75
N ASN A 321 21.79 0.61 -7.91
CA ASN A 321 22.30 0.93 -6.59
C ASN A 321 23.44 0.02 -6.17
N ASP A 322 24.37 0.58 -5.39
CA ASP A 322 25.45 -0.18 -4.74
C ASP A 322 24.87 -0.99 -3.56
N VAL A 323 24.98 -2.32 -3.61
CA VAL A 323 24.54 -3.23 -2.53
C VAL A 323 25.68 -3.87 -1.76
N SER A 324 26.90 -3.35 -1.90
CA SER A 324 28.05 -3.82 -1.13
C SER A 324 27.77 -3.73 0.37
N LEU A 325 28.46 -4.57 1.16
CA LEU A 325 28.32 -4.58 2.62
C LEU A 325 28.61 -3.20 3.24
N ALA A 326 29.48 -2.41 2.61
CA ALA A 326 29.78 -1.04 3.01
C ALA A 326 28.60 -0.07 2.76
N ALA A 327 27.83 -0.30 1.70
CA ALA A 327 26.69 0.53 1.34
C ALA A 327 25.42 0.22 2.17
N ASN A 328 25.30 -0.99 2.75
CA ASN A 328 24.22 -1.41 3.65
C ASN A 328 22.78 -1.19 3.10
N VAL A 329 22.60 -1.30 1.78
CA VAL A 329 21.31 -1.00 1.11
C VAL A 329 20.34 -2.19 1.16
N MET A 330 20.84 -3.42 1.08
CA MET A 330 20.04 -4.64 1.22
C MET A 330 19.57 -4.81 2.67
N GLY A 331 18.28 -4.57 2.90
CA GLY A 331 17.69 -4.54 4.24
C GLY A 331 17.74 -3.17 4.95
N GLY A 332 18.54 -2.21 4.45
CA GLY A 332 18.64 -0.84 4.99
C GLY A 332 17.44 0.05 4.70
N VAL A 333 17.46 1.27 5.26
CA VAL A 333 16.40 2.29 5.11
C VAL A 333 16.73 3.39 4.10
N GLU A 334 18.00 3.54 3.72
CA GLU A 334 18.48 4.50 2.74
C GLU A 334 19.03 3.81 1.49
N ASN A 335 19.12 4.58 0.40
CA ASN A 335 19.65 4.14 -0.87
C ASN A 335 20.30 5.31 -1.61
N GLN A 336 21.34 5.03 -2.40
CA GLN A 336 21.91 5.96 -3.36
C GLN A 336 21.69 5.37 -4.75
N ILE A 337 21.02 6.13 -5.61
CA ILE A 337 20.51 5.65 -6.89
C ILE A 337 21.26 6.31 -8.05
N LEU A 338 21.55 5.50 -9.07
CA LEU A 338 21.80 5.97 -10.41
C LEU A 338 20.57 5.60 -11.25
N LEU A 339 19.93 6.58 -11.88
CA LEU A 339 18.87 6.34 -12.83
C LEU A 339 19.46 6.39 -14.25
N ILE A 340 19.45 5.26 -14.93
CA ILE A 340 20.01 5.11 -16.27
C ILE A 340 18.85 5.09 -17.28
N THR A 341 18.81 6.09 -18.17
CA THR A 341 17.77 6.27 -19.21
C THR A 341 18.40 6.38 -20.60
N PRO A 342 17.64 6.31 -21.71
CA PRO A 342 18.19 6.51 -23.05
C PRO A 342 18.91 7.86 -23.21
N GLN A 343 18.55 8.87 -22.43
CA GLN A 343 19.12 10.21 -22.46
C GLN A 343 20.43 10.34 -21.67
N GLY A 344 20.70 9.44 -20.73
CA GLY A 344 21.93 9.47 -19.94
C GLY A 344 21.80 8.83 -18.56
N VAL A 345 22.71 9.22 -17.67
CA VAL A 345 22.74 8.78 -16.27
C VAL A 345 22.43 9.97 -15.37
N GLU A 346 21.46 9.80 -14.48
CA GLU A 346 21.11 10.78 -13.46
C GLU A 346 21.55 10.25 -12.09
N TYR A 347 22.28 11.07 -11.34
CA TYR A 347 22.80 10.71 -10.02
C TYR A 347 21.90 11.29 -8.94
N TRP A 348 21.34 10.42 -8.11
CA TRP A 348 20.50 10.83 -7.00
C TRP A 348 21.30 10.81 -5.70
N PRO A 349 21.09 11.79 -4.81
CA PRO A 349 21.75 11.79 -3.51
C PRO A 349 21.30 10.58 -2.68
N ARG A 350 22.01 10.32 -1.60
CA ARG A 350 21.56 9.34 -0.60
C ARG A 350 20.24 9.83 0.00
N MET A 351 19.22 8.98 -0.07
CA MET A 351 17.85 9.29 0.32
C MET A 351 17.23 8.08 0.99
N THR A 352 16.15 8.30 1.73
CA THR A 352 15.30 7.19 2.20
C THR A 352 14.67 6.43 1.03
N LYS A 353 14.29 5.17 1.24
CA LYS A 353 13.63 4.37 0.21
C LYS A 353 12.30 4.99 -0.25
N GLU A 354 11.61 5.67 0.66
CA GLU A 354 10.38 6.42 0.41
C GLU A 354 10.64 7.65 -0.48
N GLU A 355 11.72 8.39 -0.24
CA GLU A 355 12.10 9.52 -1.10
C GLU A 355 12.53 9.06 -2.50
N VAL A 356 13.30 7.97 -2.59
CA VAL A 356 13.64 7.32 -3.87
C VAL A 356 12.38 6.92 -4.62
N ALA A 357 11.41 6.33 -3.92
CA ALA A 357 10.13 5.93 -4.51
C ALA A 357 9.34 7.12 -5.05
N ARG A 358 9.19 8.20 -4.26
CA ARG A 358 8.50 9.42 -4.70
C ARG A 358 9.19 10.05 -5.90
N ARG A 359 10.52 10.15 -5.87
CA ARG A 359 11.29 10.72 -6.98
C ARG A 359 11.13 9.89 -8.25
N LEU A 360 11.18 8.56 -8.16
CA LEU A 360 10.94 7.67 -9.30
C LEU A 360 9.51 7.78 -9.83
N ALA A 361 8.52 7.86 -8.95
CA ALA A 361 7.12 8.02 -9.34
C ALA A 361 6.90 9.35 -10.10
N ILE A 362 7.52 10.45 -9.64
CA ILE A 362 7.52 11.74 -10.33
C ILE A 362 8.21 11.63 -11.70
N SER A 363 9.38 10.99 -11.78
CA SER A 363 10.05 10.79 -13.09
C SER A 363 9.17 10.02 -14.07
N ILE A 364 8.47 8.97 -13.61
CA ILE A 364 7.51 8.21 -14.43
C ILE A 364 6.35 9.10 -14.88
N MET A 365 5.80 9.92 -13.99
CA MET A 365 4.76 10.90 -14.31
C MET A 365 5.21 11.90 -15.38
N ASP A 366 6.39 12.50 -15.21
CA ASP A 366 6.97 13.45 -16.17
C ASP A 366 7.24 12.81 -17.54
N TRP A 367 7.60 11.52 -17.55
CA TRP A 367 7.72 10.75 -18.78
C TRP A 367 6.38 10.60 -19.50
N PHE A 368 5.27 10.40 -18.80
CA PHE A 368 3.95 10.43 -19.44
C PHE A 368 3.62 11.82 -19.99
N CYS A 369 3.92 12.90 -19.26
CA CYS A 369 3.69 14.27 -19.75
C CYS A 369 4.43 14.54 -21.07
N SER A 370 5.71 14.16 -21.13
CA SER A 370 6.56 14.38 -22.32
C SER A 370 6.27 13.47 -23.51
N THR A 371 5.55 12.37 -23.31
CA THR A 371 5.21 11.40 -24.38
C THR A 371 3.73 11.45 -24.81
N SER A 372 2.92 12.31 -24.19
CA SER A 372 1.48 12.45 -24.50
C SER A 372 1.18 13.47 -25.62
N ASP A 373 2.21 14.06 -26.25
CA ASP A 373 2.10 15.06 -27.33
C ASP A 373 2.18 14.47 -28.77
N PHE A 374 1.85 13.18 -28.99
CA PHE A 374 1.74 12.60 -30.34
C PHE A 374 0.55 11.66 -30.51
#